data_AF-A0A7V4J3Q0-F1
#
_entry.id   AF-A0A7V4J3Q0-F1
#
_cell.length_a   1.000
_cell.length_b   1.000
_cell.length_c   1.000
_cell.angle_alpha   90.00
_cell.angle_beta   90.00
_cell.angle_gamma   90.00
#
_symmetry.space_group_name_H-M   'P 1'
#
loop_
_entity.id
_entity.type
_entity.pdbx_description
1 polymer ?
#
loop_
_entity_poly.entity_id
_entity_poly.type
_entity_poly.pdbx_seq_one_letter_code
_entity_poly.pdbx_strand_id
1 'polypeptide(L)'
;MVRSPAVLVAVILCLALVPRILDLGVFVGPDEGSWVRRSDNFARALASGDLAATYQSGHPGVTLLWLELPVSWPAQLAAPDTVGYDIVADDDEDASLLSLGELRVKRQVAAAVHAIIVALVVLGVRAVFGPGVAWVAGGLIAFDPFLLTESRAVRSEGMVASFGLLALVGILLFLRTPRLRLATLAGVLVGLALLSKVSAAALLPIGALVMVFAPGFVGISDGLRWRRGLISLAAWAGGVTLTVVLVWPALWVDPMGVAHRMAEYVGLRAVEGGGGGSYAFFLGQITSSKELGPLFYPVVILFRSGPWQWVGVLLLLLTLVWRQRDWPHRAAASVAVLGTFLATYLALITWSGLKFDRYTVPMVAVFDILAGLGMITAWRYLTTRYVHLSRLGGLAVGCV
;
A
#
# COMPACT_ATOMS: atom_id res chain seq x y z
N MET A 1 -7.61 -16.60 21.20
CA MET A 1 -7.67 -15.41 20.31
C MET A 1 -9.09 -14.89 20.30
N VAL A 2 -9.27 -13.60 20.60
CA VAL A 2 -10.58 -12.95 20.62
C VAL A 2 -11.26 -13.12 19.27
N ARG A 3 -12.49 -13.65 19.27
CA ARG A 3 -13.27 -13.89 18.03
C ARG A 3 -13.97 -12.62 17.53
N SER A 4 -14.21 -11.66 18.42
CA SER A 4 -14.93 -10.42 18.10
C SER A 4 -14.14 -9.55 17.11
N PRO A 5 -14.70 -9.26 15.91
CA PRO A 5 -14.06 -8.36 14.96
C PRO A 5 -13.97 -6.92 15.50
N ALA A 6 -14.91 -6.49 16.35
CA ALA A 6 -14.89 -5.15 16.93
C ALA A 6 -13.69 -4.95 17.87
N VAL A 7 -13.38 -5.94 18.72
CA VAL A 7 -12.21 -5.88 19.61
C VAL A 7 -10.91 -5.89 18.82
N LEU A 8 -10.83 -6.71 17.77
CA LEU A 8 -9.67 -6.71 16.87
C LEU A 8 -9.44 -5.31 16.27
N VAL A 9 -10.50 -4.71 15.71
CA VAL A 9 -10.42 -3.37 15.11
C VAL A 9 -10.01 -2.33 16.13
N ALA A 10 -10.66 -2.28 17.29
CA ALA A 10 -10.36 -1.28 18.31
C ALA A 10 -8.90 -1.36 18.77
N VAL A 11 -8.42 -2.56 19.09
CA VAL A 11 -7.03 -2.76 19.53
C VAL A 11 -6.05 -2.41 18.42
N ILE A 12 -6.23 -2.93 17.21
CA ILE A 12 -5.32 -2.67 16.10
C ILE A 12 -5.34 -1.20 15.69
N LEU A 13 -6.48 -0.54 15.73
CA LEU A 13 -6.58 0.90 15.48
C LEU A 13 -5.74 1.67 16.50
N CYS A 14 -5.86 1.34 17.79
CA CYS A 14 -5.01 1.95 18.84
C CYS A 14 -3.52 1.66 18.60
N LEU A 15 -3.15 0.39 18.35
CA LEU A 15 -1.77 -0.01 18.11
C LEU A 15 -1.19 0.63 16.84
N ALA A 16 -2.00 0.88 15.82
CA ALA A 16 -1.57 1.56 14.60
C ALA A 16 -1.49 3.08 14.80
N LEU A 17 -2.42 3.67 15.57
CA LEU A 17 -2.49 5.11 15.76
C LEU A 17 -1.39 5.64 16.69
N VAL A 18 -1.20 5.02 17.86
CA VAL A 18 -0.25 5.50 18.89
C VAL A 18 1.16 5.72 18.32
N PRO A 19 1.84 4.74 17.71
CA PRO A 19 3.17 4.95 17.15
C PRO A 19 3.18 5.88 15.94
N ARG A 20 2.03 6.27 15.37
CA ARG A 20 1.94 7.23 14.26
C ARG A 20 1.74 8.68 14.71
N ILE A 21 1.20 8.92 15.90
CA ILE A 21 0.88 10.28 16.39
C ILE A 21 1.88 10.84 17.41
N LEU A 22 2.69 9.99 18.05
CA LEU A 22 3.69 10.41 19.01
C LEU A 22 4.79 11.25 18.33
N ASP A 23 5.22 12.34 18.95
CA ASP A 23 6.36 13.17 18.52
C ASP A 23 6.31 13.64 17.05
N LEU A 24 5.12 13.99 16.54
CA LEU A 24 4.97 14.48 15.17
C LEU A 24 5.55 15.87 14.91
N GLY A 25 5.96 16.60 15.95
CA GLY A 25 6.51 17.96 15.86
C GLY A 25 8.03 18.06 16.03
N VAL A 26 8.76 16.94 16.04
CA VAL A 26 10.20 16.91 16.41
C VAL A 26 11.15 16.64 15.24
N PHE A 27 10.64 16.44 14.03
CA PHE A 27 11.44 16.11 12.85
C PHE A 27 10.96 16.85 11.60
N VAL A 28 11.87 17.04 10.65
CA VAL A 28 11.59 17.50 9.28
C VAL A 28 11.89 16.33 8.35
N GLY A 29 10.90 15.90 7.57
CA GLY A 29 11.07 14.85 6.57
C GLY A 29 11.43 15.43 5.21
N PRO A 30 12.22 14.71 4.40
CA PRO A 30 12.48 15.10 3.02
C PRO A 30 11.16 15.14 2.24
N ASP A 31 11.08 16.02 1.25
CA ASP A 31 9.96 16.21 0.33
C ASP A 31 8.64 16.74 0.94
N GLU A 32 8.46 16.76 2.27
CA GLU A 32 7.18 17.18 2.89
C GLU A 32 6.81 18.62 2.54
N GLY A 33 7.79 19.52 2.45
CA GLY A 33 7.55 20.91 2.02
C GLY A 33 6.89 20.99 0.64
N SER A 34 7.38 20.20 -0.32
CA SER A 34 6.78 20.16 -1.67
C SER A 34 5.36 19.61 -1.65
N TRP A 35 5.09 18.57 -0.83
CA TRP A 35 3.75 17.98 -0.73
C TRP A 35 2.73 18.87 -0.02
N VAL A 36 3.16 19.62 1.00
CA VAL A 36 2.31 20.61 1.66
C VAL A 36 1.94 21.72 0.69
N ARG A 37 2.94 22.30 0.00
CA ARG A 37 2.73 23.34 -1.03
C ARG A 37 1.78 22.88 -2.14
N ARG A 38 1.96 21.65 -2.65
CA ARG A 38 1.05 21.05 -3.65
C ARG A 38 -0.36 20.90 -3.11
N SER A 39 -0.52 20.54 -1.85
CA SER A 39 -1.83 20.41 -1.21
C SER A 39 -2.53 21.76 -1.05
N ASP A 40 -1.78 22.81 -0.72
CA ASP A 40 -2.31 24.18 -0.63
C ASP A 40 -2.69 24.73 -2.01
N ASN A 41 -1.86 24.51 -3.02
CA ASN A 41 -2.18 24.81 -4.42
C ASN A 41 -3.44 24.06 -4.89
N PHE A 42 -3.57 22.77 -4.56
CA PHE A 42 -4.75 21.97 -4.86
C PHE A 42 -6.01 22.54 -4.19
N ALA A 43 -5.91 22.91 -2.91
CA ALA A 43 -7.00 23.55 -2.18
C ALA A 43 -7.41 24.89 -2.81
N ARG A 44 -6.44 25.72 -3.26
CA ARG A 44 -6.73 26.96 -4.01
C ARG A 44 -7.45 26.70 -5.31
N ALA A 45 -6.94 25.77 -6.12
CA ALA A 45 -7.54 25.41 -7.41
C ALA A 45 -9.01 24.98 -7.26
N LEU A 46 -9.31 24.22 -6.20
CA LEU A 46 -10.69 23.86 -5.87
C LEU A 46 -11.53 25.06 -5.42
N ALA A 47 -10.97 25.96 -4.59
CA ALA A 47 -11.68 27.13 -4.08
C ALA A 47 -11.95 28.19 -5.18
N SER A 48 -11.04 28.35 -6.14
CA SER A 48 -11.17 29.28 -7.27
C SER A 48 -11.98 28.72 -8.44
N GLY A 49 -12.27 27.42 -8.45
CA GLY A 49 -12.92 26.72 -9.55
C GLY A 49 -12.01 26.42 -10.74
N ASP A 50 -10.71 26.71 -10.66
CA ASP A 50 -9.72 26.30 -11.65
C ASP A 50 -9.39 24.80 -11.49
N LEU A 51 -10.29 23.95 -11.96
CA LEU A 51 -10.14 22.49 -11.81
C LEU A 51 -8.91 21.96 -12.59
N ALA A 52 -8.47 22.63 -13.65
CA ALA A 52 -7.27 22.22 -14.39
C ALA A 52 -6.00 22.38 -13.54
N ALA A 53 -5.94 23.43 -12.70
CA ALA A 53 -4.87 23.64 -11.74
C ALA A 53 -4.84 22.62 -10.59
N THR A 54 -5.79 21.68 -10.50
CA THR A 54 -5.67 20.56 -9.53
C THR A 54 -4.61 19.51 -9.94
N TYR A 55 -3.99 19.64 -11.11
CA TYR A 55 -2.79 18.90 -11.48
C TYR A 55 -1.55 19.54 -10.86
N GLN A 56 -0.91 18.84 -9.91
CA GLN A 56 0.14 19.42 -9.06
C GLN A 56 1.55 18.85 -9.30
N SER A 57 1.66 17.70 -9.94
CA SER A 57 2.97 17.11 -10.25
C SER A 57 2.85 16.06 -11.36
N GLY A 58 4.00 15.73 -11.95
CA GLY A 58 4.16 14.67 -12.97
C GLY A 58 3.65 13.28 -12.57
N HIS A 59 3.50 13.03 -11.26
CA HIS A 59 2.83 11.86 -10.70
C HIS A 59 1.57 12.26 -9.92
N PRO A 60 0.58 11.37 -9.74
CA PRO A 60 -0.73 11.75 -9.20
C PRO A 60 -0.69 12.39 -7.80
N GLY A 61 -0.30 11.65 -6.76
CA GLY A 61 -0.29 12.17 -5.38
C GLY A 61 -1.65 12.64 -4.83
N VAL A 62 -2.73 12.46 -5.60
CA VAL A 62 -4.05 13.08 -5.42
C VAL A 62 -4.70 12.69 -4.09
N THR A 63 -4.50 11.45 -3.64
CA THR A 63 -5.03 11.01 -2.33
C THR A 63 -4.44 11.80 -1.17
N LEU A 64 -3.16 12.18 -1.25
CA LEU A 64 -2.51 13.01 -0.25
C LEU A 64 -3.06 14.45 -0.30
N LEU A 65 -3.26 15.00 -1.50
CA LEU A 65 -3.82 16.34 -1.68
C LEU A 65 -5.23 16.45 -1.05
N TRP A 66 -6.08 15.45 -1.28
CA TRP A 66 -7.41 15.38 -0.65
C TRP A 66 -7.34 15.20 0.87
N LEU A 67 -6.38 14.43 1.36
CA LEU A 67 -6.21 14.19 2.78
C LEU A 67 -5.82 15.46 3.54
N GLU A 68 -5.00 16.30 2.91
CA GLU A 68 -4.53 17.56 3.46
C GLU A 68 -5.54 18.71 3.31
N LEU A 69 -6.52 18.54 2.42
CA LEU A 69 -7.54 19.55 2.14
C LEU A 69 -8.23 20.12 3.39
N PRO A 70 -8.69 19.34 4.39
CA PRO A 70 -9.35 19.90 5.57
C PRO A 70 -8.46 20.82 6.41
N VAL A 71 -7.15 20.63 6.35
CA VAL A 71 -6.17 21.49 7.06
C VAL A 71 -5.88 22.74 6.25
N SER A 72 -5.75 22.60 4.92
CA SER A 72 -5.41 23.71 4.01
C SER A 72 -6.60 24.61 3.66
N TRP A 73 -7.82 24.09 3.66
CA TRP A 73 -9.03 24.80 3.20
C TRP A 73 -9.36 26.10 3.95
N PRO A 74 -9.29 26.15 5.30
CA PRO A 74 -9.63 27.38 6.04
C PRO A 74 -8.77 28.58 5.66
N ALA A 75 -7.47 28.37 5.39
CA ALA A 75 -6.56 29.42 4.96
C ALA A 75 -6.97 30.01 3.59
N GLN A 76 -7.45 29.18 2.67
CA GLN A 76 -7.88 29.62 1.34
C GLN A 76 -9.17 30.44 1.37
N LEU A 77 -10.08 30.15 2.32
CA LEU A 77 -11.27 30.97 2.53
C LEU A 77 -10.94 32.33 3.14
N ALA A 78 -9.87 32.42 3.95
CA ALA A 78 -9.49 33.64 4.65
C ALA A 78 -8.70 34.62 3.75
N ALA A 79 -7.94 34.12 2.78
CA ALA A 79 -7.10 34.93 1.89
C ALA A 79 -7.06 34.38 0.45
N PRO A 80 -8.19 34.48 -0.30
CA PRO A 80 -8.32 33.89 -1.64
C PRO A 80 -7.36 34.48 -2.68
N ASP A 81 -6.86 35.70 -2.48
CA ASP A 81 -5.99 36.43 -3.41
C ASP A 81 -4.48 36.20 -3.18
N THR A 82 -4.09 35.26 -2.31
CA THR A 82 -2.67 34.95 -2.09
C THR A 82 -2.08 34.24 -3.31
N VAL A 83 -0.99 34.79 -3.85
CA VAL A 83 -0.29 34.27 -5.03
C VAL A 83 0.16 32.84 -4.75
N GLY A 84 -0.21 31.92 -5.65
CA GLY A 84 0.21 30.53 -5.55
C GLY A 84 1.71 30.38 -5.73
N TYR A 85 2.30 29.45 -5.00
CA TYR A 85 3.68 29.07 -5.22
C TYR A 85 3.83 28.43 -6.61
N ASP A 86 4.86 28.82 -7.35
CA ASP A 86 5.09 28.37 -8.72
C ASP A 86 5.15 26.84 -8.81
N ILE A 87 4.43 26.29 -9.80
CA ILE A 87 4.11 24.85 -9.93
C ILE A 87 5.30 24.04 -10.47
N VAL A 88 6.32 24.71 -11.01
CA VAL A 88 7.35 24.12 -11.87
C VAL A 88 8.76 24.16 -11.25
N ALA A 89 8.99 24.99 -10.25
CA ALA A 89 10.26 25.02 -9.53
C ALA A 89 10.24 23.98 -8.40
N ASP A 90 10.97 22.88 -8.57
CA ASP A 90 11.39 21.99 -7.48
C ASP A 90 12.49 22.68 -6.64
N ASP A 91 12.38 24.00 -6.45
CA ASP A 91 13.33 24.79 -5.68
C ASP A 91 13.09 24.45 -4.21
N ASP A 92 13.97 23.59 -3.71
CA ASP A 92 14.07 23.15 -2.32
C ASP A 92 14.39 24.30 -1.35
N GLU A 93 14.71 25.51 -1.85
CA GLU A 93 15.13 26.66 -1.03
C GLU A 93 14.03 27.18 -0.07
N ASP A 94 12.75 27.03 -0.44
CA ASP A 94 11.62 27.50 0.37
C ASP A 94 11.05 26.47 1.36
N ALA A 95 11.61 25.25 1.44
CA ALA A 95 11.21 24.25 2.44
C ALA A 95 11.47 24.70 3.90
N SER A 96 12.21 25.80 4.06
CA SER A 96 12.60 26.45 5.32
C SER A 96 11.47 27.23 6.03
N LEU A 97 10.28 27.38 5.41
CA LEU A 97 9.20 28.23 5.93
C LEU A 97 8.04 27.52 6.64
N LEU A 98 7.95 26.18 6.58
CA LEU A 98 6.88 25.46 7.27
C LEU A 98 7.19 25.33 8.76
N SER A 99 6.33 25.89 9.59
CA SER A 99 6.46 25.73 11.04
C SER A 99 6.25 24.26 11.43
N LEU A 100 7.02 23.78 12.42
CA LEU A 100 6.83 22.43 12.98
C LEU A 100 5.41 22.23 13.55
N GLY A 101 4.74 23.32 13.95
CA GLY A 101 3.36 23.30 14.41
C GLY A 101 2.38 22.95 13.28
N GLU A 102 2.57 23.52 12.10
CA GLU A 102 1.73 23.23 10.93
C GLU A 102 1.92 21.80 10.45
N LEU A 103 3.18 21.37 10.30
CA LEU A 103 3.52 19.99 9.92
C LEU A 103 2.91 18.97 10.90
N ARG A 104 2.92 19.27 12.20
CA ARG A 104 2.33 18.39 13.21
C ARG A 104 0.84 18.13 12.94
N VAL A 105 0.05 19.15 12.62
CA VAL A 105 -1.40 19.01 12.39
C VAL A 105 -1.66 18.18 11.13
N LYS A 106 -0.95 18.50 10.05
CA LYS A 106 -1.03 17.77 8.77
C LYS A 106 -0.69 16.28 8.94
N ARG A 107 0.43 16.00 9.61
CA ARG A 107 0.85 14.63 9.97
C ARG A 107 -0.16 13.91 10.87
N GLN A 108 -0.87 14.59 11.77
CA GLN A 108 -1.90 13.96 12.61
C GLN A 108 -3.05 13.42 11.76
N VAL A 109 -3.48 14.16 10.73
CA VAL A 109 -4.51 13.70 9.79
C VAL A 109 -4.00 12.50 8.99
N ALA A 110 -2.78 12.58 8.45
CA ALA A 110 -2.16 11.48 7.72
C ALA A 110 -2.06 10.21 8.58
N ALA A 111 -1.52 10.35 9.80
CA ALA A 111 -1.39 9.27 10.78
C ALA A 111 -2.73 8.60 11.11
N ALA A 112 -3.79 9.39 11.31
CA ALA A 112 -5.12 8.88 11.60
C ALA A 112 -5.70 8.08 10.42
N VAL A 113 -5.59 8.60 9.20
CA VAL A 113 -6.07 7.90 8.00
C VAL A 113 -5.29 6.60 7.79
N HIS A 114 -3.97 6.61 7.96
CA HIS A 114 -3.16 5.40 7.88
C HIS A 114 -3.58 4.37 8.93
N ALA A 115 -3.83 4.77 10.18
CA ALA A 115 -4.28 3.87 11.23
C ALA A 115 -5.65 3.24 10.91
N ILE A 116 -6.57 4.02 10.34
CA ILE A 116 -7.87 3.52 9.87
C ILE A 116 -7.68 2.51 8.74
N ILE A 117 -6.82 2.80 7.75
CA ILE A 117 -6.52 1.88 6.65
C ILE A 117 -5.92 0.57 7.18
N VAL A 118 -5.00 0.62 8.14
CA VAL A 118 -4.45 -0.59 8.79
C VAL A 118 -5.55 -1.42 9.45
N ALA A 119 -6.50 -0.80 10.13
CA ALA A 119 -7.64 -1.51 10.72
C ALA A 119 -8.52 -2.18 9.65
N LEU A 120 -8.77 -1.50 8.53
CA LEU A 120 -9.51 -2.06 7.38
C LEU A 120 -8.77 -3.22 6.71
N VAL A 121 -7.45 -3.09 6.52
CA VAL A 121 -6.57 -4.16 6.03
C VAL A 121 -6.70 -5.38 6.93
N VAL A 122 -6.63 -5.21 8.25
CA VAL A 122 -6.69 -6.31 9.21
C VAL A 122 -8.06 -7.00 9.22
N LEU A 123 -9.16 -6.27 9.02
CA LEU A 123 -10.48 -6.88 8.81
C LEU A 123 -10.51 -7.76 7.57
N GLY A 124 -9.93 -7.29 6.46
CA GLY A 124 -9.83 -8.08 5.24
C GLY A 124 -8.90 -9.30 5.41
N VAL A 125 -7.74 -9.13 6.04
CA VAL A 125 -6.81 -10.22 6.40
C VAL A 125 -7.52 -11.25 7.28
N ARG A 126 -8.35 -10.84 8.24
CA ARG A 126 -9.16 -11.76 9.05
C ARG A 126 -10.13 -12.58 8.19
N ALA A 127 -10.81 -11.95 7.24
CA ALA A 127 -11.75 -12.65 6.36
C ALA A 127 -11.05 -13.60 5.36
N VAL A 128 -9.84 -13.25 4.94
CA VAL A 128 -8.98 -14.13 4.15
C VAL A 128 -8.35 -15.16 5.09
N PHE A 129 -7.29 -14.85 5.80
CA PHE A 129 -6.45 -15.85 6.48
C PHE A 129 -6.93 -16.27 7.89
N GLY A 130 -7.96 -15.63 8.42
CA GLY A 130 -8.53 -15.93 9.74
C GLY A 130 -8.01 -15.02 10.86
N PRO A 131 -8.61 -15.11 12.06
CA PRO A 131 -8.36 -14.14 13.14
C PRO A 131 -6.93 -14.17 13.69
N GLY A 132 -6.28 -15.33 13.76
CA GLY A 132 -4.91 -15.41 14.27
C GLY A 132 -3.91 -14.67 13.40
N VAL A 133 -4.03 -14.83 12.08
CA VAL A 133 -3.17 -14.12 11.12
C VAL A 133 -3.44 -12.63 11.18
N ALA A 134 -4.70 -12.22 11.33
CA ALA A 134 -5.08 -10.82 11.47
C ALA A 134 -4.45 -10.14 12.70
N TRP A 135 -4.40 -10.82 13.85
CA TRP A 135 -3.72 -10.29 15.03
C TRP A 135 -2.22 -10.13 14.83
N VAL A 136 -1.54 -11.16 14.30
CA VAL A 136 -0.08 -11.13 14.12
C VAL A 136 0.31 -10.15 13.01
N ALA A 137 -0.28 -10.27 11.83
CA ALA A 137 -0.02 -9.35 10.71
C ALA A 137 -0.39 -7.90 11.07
N GLY A 138 -1.51 -7.69 11.76
CA GLY A 138 -1.92 -6.37 12.21
C GLY A 138 -0.93 -5.74 13.20
N GLY A 139 -0.40 -6.54 14.13
CA GLY A 139 0.67 -6.10 15.03
C GLY A 139 1.95 -5.75 14.27
N LEU A 140 2.37 -6.60 13.34
CA LEU A 140 3.57 -6.34 12.51
C LEU A 140 3.41 -5.04 11.70
N ILE A 141 2.30 -4.86 10.98
CA ILE A 141 2.02 -3.63 10.21
C ILE A 141 1.93 -2.38 11.11
N ALA A 142 1.35 -2.52 12.31
CA ALA A 142 1.19 -1.41 13.23
C ALA A 142 2.55 -0.88 13.72
N PHE A 143 3.52 -1.77 13.94
CA PHE A 143 4.83 -1.49 14.51
C PHE A 143 5.99 -1.56 13.49
N ASP A 144 5.72 -1.75 12.20
CA ASP A 144 6.76 -1.80 11.18
C ASP A 144 7.46 -0.42 11.07
N PRO A 145 8.76 -0.33 11.38
CA PRO A 145 9.45 0.96 11.47
C PRO A 145 9.57 1.67 10.11
N PHE A 146 9.66 0.92 9.02
CA PHE A 146 9.82 1.49 7.70
C PHE A 146 8.49 2.03 7.15
N LEU A 147 7.40 1.29 7.37
CA LEU A 147 6.06 1.77 7.10
C LEU A 147 5.70 2.97 7.99
N LEU A 148 6.12 2.97 9.27
CA LEU A 148 5.93 4.11 10.17
C LEU A 148 6.65 5.36 9.66
N THR A 149 7.87 5.22 9.12
CA THR A 149 8.63 6.34 8.55
C THR A 149 7.83 7.06 7.46
N GLU A 150 7.16 6.31 6.59
CA GLU A 150 6.36 6.89 5.49
C GLU A 150 4.94 7.31 5.91
N SER A 151 4.30 6.56 6.81
CA SER A 151 2.90 6.80 7.23
C SER A 151 2.75 7.82 8.37
N ARG A 152 3.85 8.34 8.90
CA ARG A 152 3.90 9.46 9.86
C ARG A 152 4.13 10.82 9.20
N ALA A 153 4.58 10.81 7.94
CA ALA A 153 4.96 12.00 7.19
C ALA A 153 3.91 12.32 6.11
N VAL A 154 3.85 13.57 5.67
CA VAL A 154 2.99 14.02 4.58
C VAL A 154 3.64 13.64 3.25
N ARG A 155 3.60 12.34 2.91
CA ARG A 155 4.29 11.78 1.73
C ARG A 155 3.44 10.76 0.96
N SER A 156 3.65 10.74 -0.35
CA SER A 156 2.91 9.88 -1.28
C SER A 156 3.17 8.38 -1.08
N GLU A 157 4.37 8.05 -0.60
CA GLU A 157 4.87 6.70 -0.36
C GLU A 157 4.02 5.95 0.67
N GLY A 158 3.67 6.63 1.76
CA GLY A 158 2.77 6.10 2.78
C GLY A 158 1.38 5.80 2.19
N MET A 159 0.86 6.70 1.34
CA MET A 159 -0.46 6.56 0.70
C MET A 159 -0.50 5.37 -0.25
N VAL A 160 0.48 5.23 -1.15
CA VAL A 160 0.52 4.09 -2.07
C VAL A 160 0.73 2.77 -1.33
N ALA A 161 1.52 2.73 -0.26
CA ALA A 161 1.67 1.53 0.56
C ALA A 161 0.35 1.14 1.23
N SER A 162 -0.38 2.11 1.79
CA SER A 162 -1.61 1.87 2.54
C SER A 162 -2.79 1.50 1.63
N PHE A 163 -3.07 2.33 0.62
CA PHE A 163 -4.13 2.02 -0.34
C PHE A 163 -3.77 0.81 -1.21
N GLY A 164 -2.49 0.64 -1.57
CA GLY A 164 -2.03 -0.53 -2.31
C GLY A 164 -2.22 -1.83 -1.53
N LEU A 165 -1.88 -1.85 -0.24
CA LEU A 165 -2.13 -3.01 0.63
C LEU A 165 -3.63 -3.28 0.79
N LEU A 166 -4.43 -2.25 1.01
CA LEU A 166 -5.89 -2.37 1.13
C LEU A 166 -6.53 -2.87 -0.18
N ALA A 167 -6.07 -2.38 -1.33
CA ALA A 167 -6.48 -2.84 -2.65
C ALA A 167 -6.11 -4.31 -2.88
N LEU A 168 -4.90 -4.72 -2.52
CA LEU A 168 -4.45 -6.10 -2.62
C LEU A 168 -5.30 -7.04 -1.75
N VAL A 169 -5.63 -6.62 -0.52
CA VAL A 169 -6.57 -7.36 0.34
C VAL A 169 -7.98 -7.39 -0.27
N GLY A 170 -8.45 -6.31 -0.89
CA GLY A 170 -9.71 -6.28 -1.65
C GLY A 170 -9.74 -7.30 -2.78
N ILE A 171 -8.65 -7.43 -3.54
CA ILE A 171 -8.47 -8.46 -4.58
C ILE A 171 -8.54 -9.86 -3.97
N LEU A 172 -7.89 -10.09 -2.82
CA LEU A 172 -7.94 -11.38 -2.10
C LEU A 172 -9.35 -11.70 -1.57
N LEU A 173 -10.13 -10.70 -1.14
CA LEU A 173 -11.53 -10.89 -0.74
C LEU A 173 -12.39 -11.33 -1.92
N PHE A 174 -12.20 -10.74 -3.10
CA PHE A 174 -12.86 -11.20 -4.32
C PHE A 174 -12.44 -12.63 -4.68
N LEU A 175 -11.15 -12.95 -4.63
CA LEU A 175 -10.63 -14.31 -4.86
C LEU A 175 -11.31 -15.34 -3.95
N ARG A 176 -11.56 -14.98 -2.69
CA ARG A 176 -12.25 -15.84 -1.72
C ARG A 176 -13.74 -16.00 -2.02
N THR A 177 -14.39 -14.96 -2.51
CA THR A 177 -15.84 -14.92 -2.70
C THR A 177 -16.16 -14.00 -3.88
N PRO A 178 -16.13 -14.52 -5.13
CA PRO A 178 -16.22 -13.71 -6.33
C PRO A 178 -17.63 -13.15 -6.53
N ARG A 179 -17.87 -11.98 -5.93
CA ARG A 179 -19.11 -11.21 -5.99
C ARG A 179 -18.82 -9.88 -6.66
N LEU A 180 -19.76 -9.40 -7.47
CA LEU A 180 -19.60 -8.16 -8.22
C LEU A 180 -19.27 -6.96 -7.33
N ARG A 181 -19.94 -6.83 -6.19
CA ARG A 181 -19.65 -5.78 -5.20
C ARG A 181 -18.20 -5.78 -4.70
N LEU A 182 -17.57 -6.96 -4.59
CA LEU A 182 -16.17 -7.08 -4.18
C LEU A 182 -15.21 -6.77 -5.34
N ALA A 183 -15.60 -7.08 -6.59
CA ALA A 183 -14.86 -6.64 -7.76
C ALA A 183 -14.86 -5.11 -7.88
N THR A 184 -16.03 -4.48 -7.76
CA THR A 184 -16.16 -3.01 -7.77
C THR A 184 -15.39 -2.37 -6.61
N LEU A 185 -15.53 -2.88 -5.38
CA LEU A 185 -14.76 -2.40 -4.23
C LEU A 185 -13.24 -2.52 -4.46
N ALA A 186 -12.76 -3.66 -4.93
CA ALA A 186 -11.35 -3.83 -5.26
C ALA A 186 -10.90 -2.85 -6.36
N GLY A 187 -11.78 -2.55 -7.33
CA GLY A 187 -11.52 -1.56 -8.37
C GLY A 187 -11.37 -0.16 -7.81
N VAL A 188 -12.30 0.25 -6.93
CA VAL A 188 -12.23 1.54 -6.24
C VAL A 188 -10.92 1.67 -5.44
N LEU A 189 -10.55 0.63 -4.69
CA LEU A 189 -9.33 0.64 -3.90
C LEU A 189 -8.05 0.70 -4.77
N VAL A 190 -8.03 -0.02 -5.89
CA VAL A 190 -6.93 0.09 -6.88
C VAL A 190 -6.88 1.50 -7.49
N GLY A 191 -8.04 2.11 -7.77
CA GLY A 191 -8.13 3.50 -8.21
C GLY A 191 -7.51 4.48 -7.20
N LEU A 192 -7.82 4.35 -5.92
CA LEU A 192 -7.19 5.14 -4.84
C LEU A 192 -5.67 4.90 -4.74
N ALA A 193 -5.21 3.67 -4.93
CA ALA A 193 -3.78 3.37 -4.95
C ALA A 193 -3.06 4.04 -6.14
N LEU A 194 -3.67 4.01 -7.34
CA LEU A 194 -3.16 4.68 -8.55
C LEU A 194 -3.12 6.20 -8.40
N LEU A 195 -4.18 6.78 -7.82
CA LEU A 195 -4.24 8.20 -7.45
C LEU A 195 -3.18 8.59 -6.41
N SER A 196 -2.71 7.63 -5.61
CA SER A 196 -1.60 7.87 -4.68
C SER A 196 -0.27 7.91 -5.41
N LYS A 197 0.02 6.91 -6.26
CA LYS A 197 1.25 6.85 -7.05
C LYS A 197 1.13 5.90 -8.23
N VAL A 198 1.82 6.23 -9.33
CA VAL A 198 1.85 5.41 -10.57
C VAL A 198 2.39 4.00 -10.32
N SER A 199 3.27 3.80 -9.32
CA SER A 199 3.80 2.46 -8.99
C SER A 199 2.72 1.45 -8.57
N ALA A 200 1.52 1.92 -8.16
CA ALA A 200 0.37 1.05 -7.93
C ALA A 200 -0.12 0.34 -9.21
N ALA A 201 0.33 0.74 -10.40
CA ALA A 201 0.03 0.05 -11.65
C ALA A 201 0.44 -1.44 -11.65
N ALA A 202 1.38 -1.84 -10.77
CA ALA A 202 1.69 -3.25 -10.53
C ALA A 202 0.46 -4.09 -10.11
N LEU A 203 -0.58 -3.48 -9.52
CA LEU A 203 -1.82 -4.14 -9.13
C LEU A 203 -2.72 -4.46 -10.32
N LEU A 204 -2.60 -3.76 -11.45
CA LEU A 204 -3.49 -3.90 -12.59
C LEU A 204 -3.48 -5.30 -13.23
N PRO A 205 -2.31 -5.87 -13.64
CA PRO A 205 -2.29 -7.20 -14.23
C PRO A 205 -2.78 -8.27 -13.24
N ILE A 206 -2.48 -8.11 -11.96
CA ILE A 206 -2.86 -9.06 -10.90
C ILE A 206 -4.36 -9.00 -10.65
N GLY A 207 -4.92 -7.80 -10.51
CA GLY A 207 -6.35 -7.57 -10.39
C GLY A 207 -7.10 -8.17 -11.57
N ALA A 208 -6.68 -7.84 -12.80
CA ALA A 208 -7.32 -8.35 -14.01
C ALA A 208 -7.33 -9.89 -14.07
N LEU A 209 -6.18 -10.54 -13.82
CA LEU A 209 -6.09 -12.00 -13.77
C LEU A 209 -7.02 -12.58 -12.69
N VAL A 210 -6.99 -12.04 -11.48
CA VAL A 210 -7.86 -12.53 -10.40
C VAL A 210 -9.35 -12.36 -10.74
N MET A 211 -9.76 -11.23 -11.33
CA MET A 211 -11.15 -10.97 -11.72
C MET A 211 -11.65 -11.99 -12.74
N VAL A 212 -10.82 -12.34 -13.72
CA VAL A 212 -11.15 -13.29 -14.79
C VAL A 212 -11.21 -14.72 -14.28
N PHE A 213 -10.22 -15.16 -13.49
CA PHE A 213 -10.03 -16.58 -13.18
C PHE A 213 -10.64 -17.02 -11.85
N ALA A 214 -10.82 -16.13 -10.87
CA ALA A 214 -11.32 -16.52 -9.55
C ALA A 214 -12.73 -17.18 -9.54
N PRO A 215 -13.69 -16.80 -10.41
CA PRO A 215 -14.98 -17.50 -10.50
C PRO A 215 -14.85 -19.02 -10.74
N GLY A 216 -13.80 -19.45 -11.44
CA GLY A 216 -13.53 -20.89 -11.67
C GLY A 216 -13.25 -21.67 -10.39
N PHE A 217 -12.70 -21.04 -9.35
CA PHE A 217 -12.39 -21.69 -8.06
C PHE A 217 -13.63 -21.93 -7.16
N VAL A 218 -14.84 -21.61 -7.64
CA VAL A 218 -16.10 -21.77 -6.90
C VAL A 218 -17.03 -22.79 -7.57
N GLY A 219 -16.50 -23.65 -8.47
CA GLY A 219 -17.27 -24.73 -9.08
C GLY A 219 -18.34 -24.25 -10.07
N ILE A 220 -18.14 -23.08 -10.66
CA ILE A 220 -19.02 -22.53 -11.71
C ILE A 220 -18.71 -23.26 -13.02
N SER A 221 -19.74 -23.68 -13.75
CA SER A 221 -19.60 -24.36 -15.04
C SER A 221 -18.74 -23.57 -16.04
N ASP A 222 -18.03 -24.28 -16.92
CA ASP A 222 -16.97 -23.72 -17.76
C ASP A 222 -17.41 -22.55 -18.68
N GLY A 223 -18.63 -22.60 -19.23
CA GLY A 223 -19.15 -21.48 -20.02
C GLY A 223 -19.53 -20.25 -19.16
N LEU A 224 -20.05 -20.48 -17.96
CA LEU A 224 -20.52 -19.41 -17.08
C LEU A 224 -19.38 -18.74 -16.30
N ARG A 225 -18.25 -19.45 -16.07
CA ARG A 225 -17.10 -18.91 -15.34
C ARG A 225 -16.45 -17.74 -16.09
N TRP A 226 -16.27 -17.86 -17.41
CA TRP A 226 -15.65 -16.82 -18.22
C TRP A 226 -16.53 -15.59 -18.34
N ARG A 227 -17.84 -15.79 -18.59
CA ARG A 227 -18.81 -14.69 -18.58
C ARG A 227 -18.79 -13.94 -17.24
N ARG A 228 -18.82 -14.67 -16.11
CA ARG A 228 -18.74 -14.05 -14.78
C ARG A 228 -17.38 -13.38 -14.54
N GLY A 229 -16.30 -13.95 -15.04
CA GLY A 229 -14.96 -13.36 -14.98
C GLY A 229 -14.88 -12.04 -15.73
N LEU A 230 -15.40 -11.99 -16.96
CA LEU A 230 -15.46 -10.76 -17.78
C LEU A 230 -16.37 -9.69 -17.16
N ILE A 231 -17.52 -10.07 -16.59
CA ILE A 231 -18.38 -9.13 -15.86
C ILE A 231 -17.66 -8.58 -14.62
N SER A 232 -16.92 -9.43 -13.90
CA SER A 232 -16.13 -9.00 -12.74
C SER A 232 -14.99 -8.08 -13.15
N LEU A 233 -14.32 -8.39 -14.27
CA LEU A 233 -13.28 -7.54 -14.85
C LEU A 233 -13.85 -6.18 -15.26
N ALA A 234 -15.00 -6.14 -15.93
CA ALA A 234 -15.67 -4.90 -16.32
C ALA A 234 -16.09 -4.06 -15.11
N ALA A 235 -16.63 -4.68 -14.07
CA ALA A 235 -17.01 -3.98 -12.84
C ALA A 235 -15.80 -3.48 -12.04
N TRP A 236 -14.71 -4.25 -12.01
CA TRP A 236 -13.45 -3.84 -11.40
C TRP A 236 -12.81 -2.69 -12.19
N ALA A 237 -12.67 -2.82 -13.50
CA ALA A 237 -12.13 -1.78 -14.37
C ALA A 237 -12.97 -0.50 -14.32
N GLY A 238 -14.31 -0.64 -14.34
CA GLY A 238 -15.22 0.47 -14.11
C GLY A 238 -15.00 1.13 -12.74
N GLY A 239 -14.81 0.35 -11.67
CA GLY A 239 -14.46 0.87 -10.34
C GLY A 239 -13.13 1.64 -10.32
N VAL A 240 -12.09 1.11 -10.98
CA VAL A 240 -10.79 1.79 -11.12
C VAL A 240 -10.96 3.11 -11.85
N THR A 241 -11.52 3.07 -13.07
CA THR A 241 -11.65 4.24 -13.95
C THR A 241 -12.53 5.31 -13.33
N LEU A 242 -13.71 4.95 -12.80
CA LEU A 242 -14.61 5.90 -12.17
C LEU A 242 -13.95 6.55 -10.95
N THR A 243 -13.21 5.79 -10.14
CA THR A 243 -12.51 6.39 -8.99
C THR A 243 -11.44 7.37 -9.41
N VAL A 244 -10.60 7.00 -10.39
CA VAL A 244 -9.54 7.89 -10.91
C VAL A 244 -10.14 9.18 -11.47
N VAL A 245 -11.16 9.06 -12.31
CA VAL A 245 -11.82 10.21 -12.93
C VAL A 245 -12.52 11.05 -11.86
N LEU A 246 -13.39 10.48 -11.03
CA LEU A 246 -14.22 11.24 -10.07
C LEU A 246 -13.40 11.89 -8.96
N VAL A 247 -12.25 11.34 -8.58
CA VAL A 247 -11.43 11.88 -7.49
C VAL A 247 -10.39 12.88 -8.01
N TRP A 248 -10.12 12.96 -9.31
CA TRP A 248 -9.13 13.89 -9.85
C TRP A 248 -9.76 14.94 -10.78
N PRO A 249 -10.11 16.13 -10.27
CA PRO A 249 -10.86 17.14 -11.04
C PRO A 249 -10.19 17.62 -12.33
N ALA A 250 -8.86 17.62 -12.39
CA ALA A 250 -8.11 17.95 -13.61
C ALA A 250 -8.50 17.06 -14.80
N LEU A 251 -8.87 15.79 -14.56
CA LEU A 251 -9.34 14.87 -15.60
C LEU A 251 -10.72 15.24 -16.16
N TRP A 252 -11.50 16.08 -15.46
CA TRP A 252 -12.82 16.51 -15.93
C TRP A 252 -12.73 17.58 -17.00
N VAL A 253 -11.68 18.42 -16.92
CA VAL A 253 -11.48 19.57 -17.80
C VAL A 253 -10.43 19.28 -18.87
N ASP A 254 -9.33 18.63 -18.51
CA ASP A 254 -8.21 18.39 -19.42
C ASP A 254 -7.62 16.96 -19.26
N PRO A 255 -8.37 15.90 -19.60
CA PRO A 255 -7.90 14.53 -19.45
C PRO A 255 -6.69 14.22 -20.35
N MET A 256 -6.64 14.80 -21.56
CA MET A 256 -5.56 14.57 -22.50
C MET A 256 -4.26 15.28 -22.08
N GLY A 257 -4.34 16.53 -21.60
CA GLY A 257 -3.16 17.24 -21.10
C GLY A 257 -2.64 16.66 -19.80
N VAL A 258 -3.50 16.15 -18.91
CA VAL A 258 -3.07 15.36 -17.74
C VAL A 258 -2.31 14.10 -18.19
N ALA A 259 -2.86 13.33 -19.13
CA ALA A 259 -2.21 12.12 -19.64
C ALA A 259 -0.87 12.43 -20.33
N HIS A 260 -0.81 13.49 -21.14
CA HIS A 260 0.41 13.91 -21.84
C HIS A 260 1.51 14.32 -20.85
N ARG A 261 1.20 15.18 -19.87
CA ARG A 261 2.15 15.62 -18.85
C ARG A 261 2.64 14.47 -17.97
N MET A 262 1.77 13.52 -17.63
CA MET A 262 2.19 12.29 -16.94
C MET A 262 3.14 11.44 -17.79
N ALA A 263 2.84 11.26 -19.08
CA ALA A 263 3.67 10.48 -20.00
C ALA A 263 5.03 11.16 -20.22
N GLU A 264 5.04 12.48 -20.41
CA GLU A 264 6.25 13.30 -20.53
C GLU A 264 7.11 13.18 -19.28
N TYR A 265 6.52 13.32 -18.09
CA TYR A 265 7.26 13.19 -16.83
C TYR A 265 7.88 11.80 -16.64
N VAL A 266 7.14 10.73 -16.95
CA VAL A 266 7.67 9.36 -16.91
C VAL A 266 8.78 9.18 -17.96
N GLY A 267 8.60 9.72 -19.16
CA GLY A 267 9.58 9.71 -20.24
C GLY A 267 10.87 10.44 -19.88
N LEU A 268 10.77 11.69 -19.40
CA LEU A 268 11.89 12.49 -18.92
C LEU A 268 12.60 11.79 -17.76
N ARG A 269 11.87 11.22 -16.80
CA ARG A 269 12.50 10.42 -15.73
C ARG A 269 13.16 9.13 -16.22
N ALA A 270 12.64 8.50 -17.26
CA ALA A 270 13.24 7.31 -17.86
C ALA A 270 14.50 7.64 -18.69
N VAL A 271 14.53 8.77 -19.39
CA VAL A 271 15.64 9.19 -20.27
C VAL A 271 16.72 9.93 -19.48
N GLU A 272 16.34 10.90 -18.65
CA GLU A 272 17.26 11.79 -17.94
C GLU A 272 17.63 11.29 -16.54
N GLY A 273 16.89 10.33 -15.98
CA GLY A 273 17.09 9.84 -14.60
C GLY A 273 16.45 10.71 -13.53
N GLY A 274 15.46 11.52 -13.93
CA GLY A 274 14.99 12.66 -13.14
C GLY A 274 16.00 13.79 -13.21
N GLY A 275 15.59 14.92 -13.80
CA GLY A 275 16.43 16.11 -13.91
C GLY A 275 17.18 16.39 -12.60
N GLY A 276 18.51 16.46 -12.71
CA GLY A 276 19.42 16.64 -11.57
C GLY A 276 19.76 15.34 -10.85
N GLY A 277 20.80 14.63 -11.30
CA GLY A 277 21.52 13.55 -10.60
C GLY A 277 20.95 13.07 -9.26
N SER A 278 19.95 12.17 -9.30
CA SER A 278 19.49 11.52 -8.07
C SER A 278 20.51 10.47 -7.63
N TYR A 279 21.30 10.79 -6.62
CA TYR A 279 22.27 9.86 -6.02
C TYR A 279 21.66 9.11 -4.84
N ALA A 280 22.07 7.85 -4.67
CA ALA A 280 21.81 7.10 -3.46
C ALA A 280 23.14 6.68 -2.82
N PHE A 281 23.18 6.69 -1.49
CA PHE A 281 24.25 6.01 -0.77
C PHE A 281 23.96 4.51 -0.73
N PHE A 282 24.78 3.71 -1.41
CA PHE A 282 24.61 2.27 -1.53
C PHE A 282 25.93 1.56 -1.29
N LEU A 283 25.94 0.66 -0.28
CA LEU A 283 27.12 -0.16 0.08
C LEU A 283 28.43 0.62 0.25
N GLY A 284 28.36 1.80 0.87
CA GLY A 284 29.54 2.64 1.15
C GLY A 284 29.87 3.66 0.06
N GLN A 285 29.11 3.71 -1.04
CA GLN A 285 29.38 4.59 -2.18
C GLN A 285 28.19 5.49 -2.48
N ILE A 286 28.48 6.72 -2.91
CA ILE A 286 27.48 7.61 -3.50
C ILE A 286 27.39 7.23 -4.97
N THR A 287 26.28 6.63 -5.38
CA THR A 287 26.08 6.07 -6.71
C THR A 287 24.88 6.72 -7.36
N SER A 288 24.98 7.06 -8.65
CA SER A 288 23.85 7.58 -9.41
C SER A 288 22.73 6.54 -9.49
N SER A 289 21.47 6.96 -9.38
CA SER A 289 20.31 6.05 -9.47
C SER A 289 20.32 5.18 -10.72
N LYS A 290 20.85 5.70 -11.84
CA LYS A 290 20.98 4.98 -13.11
C LYS A 290 21.97 3.82 -13.06
N GLU A 291 23.01 3.94 -12.23
CA GLU A 291 24.10 2.95 -12.12
C GLU A 291 23.78 1.85 -11.09
N LEU A 292 22.76 2.07 -10.25
CA LEU A 292 22.30 1.08 -9.28
C LEU A 292 21.71 -0.12 -10.01
N GLY A 293 22.43 -1.25 -9.92
CA GLY A 293 22.04 -2.50 -10.56
C GLY A 293 20.75 -3.15 -10.01
N PRO A 294 20.36 -4.32 -10.55
CA PRO A 294 19.14 -5.01 -10.14
C PRO A 294 19.15 -5.51 -8.70
N LEU A 295 20.32 -5.64 -8.07
CA LEU A 295 20.47 -6.03 -6.66
C LEU A 295 20.13 -4.93 -5.66
N PHE A 296 19.95 -3.68 -6.11
CA PHE A 296 19.65 -2.55 -5.22
C PHE A 296 18.45 -2.83 -4.30
N TYR A 297 17.29 -3.15 -4.88
CA TYR A 297 16.07 -3.35 -4.09
C TYR A 297 16.07 -4.63 -3.25
N PRO A 298 16.56 -5.80 -3.72
CA PRO A 298 16.76 -6.96 -2.86
C PRO A 298 17.58 -6.65 -1.61
N VAL A 299 18.69 -5.90 -1.74
CA VAL A 299 19.51 -5.47 -0.60
C VAL A 299 18.75 -4.49 0.29
N VAL A 300 18.12 -3.46 -0.29
CA VAL A 300 17.31 -2.49 0.46
C VAL A 300 16.23 -3.19 1.28
N ILE A 301 15.51 -4.14 0.70
CA ILE A 301 14.45 -4.88 1.40
C ILE A 301 15.04 -5.59 2.61
N LEU A 302 16.20 -6.27 2.49
CA LEU A 302 16.85 -6.94 3.63
C LEU A 302 17.22 -5.96 4.76
N PHE A 303 17.68 -4.75 4.43
CA PHE A 303 18.06 -3.73 5.42
C PHE A 303 16.88 -2.93 6.00
N ARG A 304 15.79 -2.77 5.22
CA ARG A 304 14.61 -1.98 5.60
C ARG A 304 13.46 -2.81 6.17
N SER A 305 13.58 -4.14 6.17
CA SER A 305 12.61 -5.06 6.79
C SER A 305 13.07 -5.50 8.18
N GLY A 306 12.10 -5.78 9.06
CA GLY A 306 12.35 -6.26 10.41
C GLY A 306 12.68 -7.76 10.47
N PRO A 307 13.43 -8.22 11.48
CA PRO A 307 13.80 -9.63 11.63
C PRO A 307 12.58 -10.56 11.75
N TRP A 308 11.50 -10.09 12.39
CA TRP A 308 10.26 -10.85 12.54
C TRP A 308 9.55 -11.09 11.21
N GLN A 309 9.67 -10.18 10.24
CA GLN A 309 9.13 -10.40 8.90
C GLN A 309 9.81 -11.61 8.25
N TRP A 310 11.13 -11.68 8.30
CA TRP A 310 11.89 -12.80 7.72
C TRP A 310 11.65 -14.12 8.44
N VAL A 311 11.57 -14.12 9.78
CA VAL A 311 11.21 -15.33 10.52
C VAL A 311 9.86 -15.85 10.06
N GLY A 312 8.84 -14.98 9.97
CA GLY A 312 7.52 -15.38 9.52
C GLY A 312 7.50 -15.85 8.05
N VAL A 313 8.18 -15.14 7.15
CA VAL A 313 8.27 -15.53 5.73
C VAL A 313 9.01 -16.87 5.57
N LEU A 314 10.10 -17.10 6.32
CA LEU A 314 10.80 -18.38 6.31
C LEU A 314 9.89 -19.51 6.80
N LEU A 315 9.18 -19.31 7.91
CA LEU A 315 8.20 -20.29 8.42
C LEU A 315 7.11 -20.56 7.38
N LEU A 316 6.64 -19.53 6.66
CA LEU A 316 5.70 -19.71 5.56
C LEU A 316 6.28 -20.61 4.47
N LEU A 317 7.47 -20.29 3.96
CA LEU A 317 8.14 -21.08 2.92
C LEU A 317 8.35 -22.55 3.34
N LEU A 318 8.81 -22.78 4.57
CA LEU A 318 8.97 -24.13 5.13
C LEU A 318 7.63 -24.89 5.17
N THR A 319 6.56 -24.24 5.63
CA THR A 319 5.23 -24.87 5.66
C THR A 319 4.63 -25.10 4.28
N LEU A 320 4.98 -24.29 3.28
CA LEU A 320 4.59 -24.52 1.89
C LEU A 320 5.33 -25.73 1.33
N VAL A 321 6.65 -25.84 1.52
CA VAL A 321 7.46 -26.95 0.99
C VAL A 321 7.11 -28.28 1.65
N TRP A 322 7.06 -28.33 2.98
CA TRP A 322 6.89 -29.58 3.72
C TRP A 322 5.43 -30.07 3.78
N ARG A 323 4.47 -29.19 3.49
CA ARG A 323 3.04 -29.51 3.65
C ARG A 323 2.17 -29.08 2.46
N GLN A 324 2.71 -29.13 1.24
CA GLN A 324 1.99 -28.71 0.02
C GLN A 324 0.56 -29.28 -0.08
N ARG A 325 0.35 -30.53 0.36
CA ARG A 325 -0.96 -31.22 0.32
C ARG A 325 -1.98 -30.74 1.35
N ASP A 326 -1.55 -30.09 2.42
CA ASP A 326 -2.42 -29.65 3.52
C ASP A 326 -2.96 -28.23 3.32
N TRP A 327 -2.45 -27.49 2.33
CA TRP A 327 -2.89 -26.13 2.06
C TRP A 327 -4.20 -26.12 1.27
N PRO A 328 -5.26 -25.45 1.79
CA PRO A 328 -6.46 -25.23 1.00
C PRO A 328 -6.10 -24.48 -0.29
N HIS A 329 -6.59 -24.93 -1.44
CA HIS A 329 -6.31 -24.32 -2.75
C HIS A 329 -6.46 -22.79 -2.75
N ARG A 330 -7.47 -22.26 -2.06
CA ARG A 330 -7.71 -20.80 -1.95
C ARG A 330 -6.67 -20.07 -1.11
N ALA A 331 -6.14 -20.70 -0.07
CA ALA A 331 -5.07 -20.12 0.73
C ALA A 331 -3.76 -20.08 -0.08
N ALA A 332 -3.44 -21.17 -0.78
CA ALA A 332 -2.31 -21.22 -1.70
C ALA A 332 -2.43 -20.17 -2.82
N ALA A 333 -3.60 -20.04 -3.44
CA ALA A 333 -3.86 -19.01 -4.46
C ALA A 333 -3.72 -17.59 -3.89
N SER A 334 -4.13 -17.36 -2.64
CA SER A 334 -3.96 -16.06 -1.99
C SER A 334 -2.47 -15.73 -1.78
N VAL A 335 -1.67 -16.70 -1.35
CA VAL A 335 -0.22 -16.55 -1.22
C VAL A 335 0.44 -16.34 -2.59
N ALA A 336 -0.01 -17.05 -3.63
CA ALA A 336 0.46 -16.86 -4.99
C ALA A 336 0.19 -15.43 -5.49
N VAL A 337 -1.01 -14.89 -5.26
CA VAL A 337 -1.34 -13.49 -5.61
C VAL A 337 -0.44 -12.49 -4.89
N LEU A 338 -0.17 -12.68 -3.59
CA LEU A 338 0.76 -11.84 -2.83
C LEU A 338 2.19 -11.94 -3.38
N GLY A 339 2.66 -13.15 -3.71
CA GLY A 339 3.97 -13.39 -4.29
C GLY A 339 4.11 -12.80 -5.70
N THR A 340 3.08 -12.92 -6.54
CA THR A 340 3.04 -12.28 -7.87
C THR A 340 3.08 -10.76 -7.73
N PHE A 341 2.37 -10.18 -6.76
CA PHE A 341 2.48 -8.74 -6.47
C PHE A 341 3.90 -8.33 -6.12
N LEU A 342 4.55 -9.03 -5.19
CA LEU A 342 5.93 -8.75 -4.82
C LEU A 342 6.87 -8.82 -6.03
N ALA A 343 6.74 -9.85 -6.87
CA ALA A 343 7.57 -10.01 -8.06
C ALA A 343 7.31 -8.92 -9.12
N THR A 344 6.05 -8.64 -9.43
CA THR A 344 5.67 -7.60 -10.42
C THR A 344 6.06 -6.21 -9.95
N TYR A 345 5.82 -5.88 -8.67
CA TYR A 345 6.19 -4.59 -8.10
C TYR A 345 7.72 -4.43 -8.05
N LEU A 346 8.46 -5.47 -7.64
CA LEU A 346 9.92 -5.45 -7.65
C LEU A 346 10.48 -5.23 -9.06
N ALA A 347 9.95 -5.93 -10.06
CA ALA A 347 10.35 -5.75 -11.45
C ALA A 347 10.08 -4.29 -11.92
N LEU A 348 8.90 -3.76 -11.60
CA LEU A 348 8.50 -2.40 -11.95
C LEU A 348 9.46 -1.35 -11.37
N ILE A 349 9.74 -1.41 -10.06
CA ILE A 349 10.65 -0.43 -9.42
C ILE A 349 12.10 -0.63 -9.87
N THR A 350 12.52 -1.87 -10.16
CA THR A 350 13.89 -2.19 -10.61
C THR A 350 14.17 -1.64 -12.00
N TRP A 351 13.16 -1.63 -12.88
CA TRP A 351 13.25 -1.04 -14.22
C TRP A 351 13.34 0.49 -14.18
N SER A 352 12.81 1.13 -13.13
CA SER A 352 12.85 2.59 -13.04
C SER A 352 14.29 3.12 -13.01
N GLY A 353 14.54 4.16 -13.81
CA GLY A 353 15.81 4.90 -13.81
C GLY A 353 16.03 5.74 -12.54
N LEU A 354 14.98 5.92 -11.72
CA LEU A 354 15.03 6.63 -10.44
C LEU A 354 14.85 5.63 -9.30
N LYS A 355 15.80 5.58 -8.37
CA LYS A 355 15.82 4.57 -7.32
C LYS A 355 16.01 5.20 -5.95
N PHE A 356 14.98 5.05 -5.11
CA PHE A 356 15.03 5.37 -3.70
C PHE A 356 14.60 4.16 -2.89
N ASP A 357 15.20 3.97 -1.73
CA ASP A 357 14.89 2.87 -0.83
C ASP A 357 13.41 2.83 -0.43
N ARG A 358 12.80 4.00 -0.17
CA ARG A 358 11.37 4.17 0.16
C ARG A 358 10.39 3.63 -0.90
N TYR A 359 10.84 3.35 -2.11
CA TYR A 359 9.98 2.72 -3.11
C TYR A 359 9.62 1.26 -2.76
N THR A 360 10.34 0.63 -1.84
CA THR A 360 10.08 -0.74 -1.35
C THR A 360 9.00 -0.83 -0.28
N VAL A 361 8.50 0.29 0.25
CA VAL A 361 7.55 0.32 1.38
C VAL A 361 6.27 -0.49 1.09
N PRO A 362 5.65 -0.44 -0.11
CA PRO A 362 4.51 -1.30 -0.43
C PRO A 362 4.81 -2.81 -0.36
N MET A 363 6.06 -3.21 -0.60
CA MET A 363 6.48 -4.62 -0.48
C MET A 363 6.60 -5.05 0.98
N VAL A 364 7.20 -4.19 1.82
CA VAL A 364 7.37 -4.44 3.27
C VAL A 364 6.02 -4.70 3.93
N ALA A 365 5.01 -3.89 3.62
CA ALA A 365 3.66 -4.07 4.16
C ALA A 365 2.99 -5.40 3.75
N VAL A 366 3.36 -5.96 2.59
CA VAL A 366 2.91 -7.30 2.16
C VAL A 366 3.69 -8.41 2.86
N PHE A 367 4.99 -8.20 3.12
CA PHE A 367 5.78 -9.14 3.92
C PHE A 367 5.21 -9.31 5.33
N ASP A 368 4.65 -8.27 5.95
CA ASP A 368 3.98 -8.40 7.26
C ASP A 368 2.80 -9.38 7.24
N ILE A 369 1.98 -9.37 6.18
CA ILE A 369 0.87 -10.32 6.02
C ILE A 369 1.41 -11.75 5.86
N LEU A 370 2.41 -11.93 5.00
CA LEU A 370 3.03 -13.24 4.76
C LEU A 370 3.72 -13.77 6.03
N ALA A 371 4.38 -12.89 6.79
CA ALA A 371 5.03 -13.22 8.04
C ALA A 371 4.01 -13.67 9.10
N GLY A 372 2.92 -12.90 9.28
CA GLY A 372 1.85 -13.28 10.18
C GLY A 372 1.16 -14.60 9.79
N LEU A 373 1.02 -14.86 8.49
CA LEU A 373 0.50 -16.14 8.00
C LEU A 373 1.44 -17.29 8.36
N GLY A 374 2.75 -17.16 8.07
CA GLY A 374 3.76 -18.18 8.35
C GLY A 374 3.92 -18.50 9.83
N MET A 375 3.91 -17.48 10.69
CA MET A 375 3.96 -17.68 12.15
C MET A 375 2.75 -18.47 12.66
N ILE A 376 1.55 -18.15 12.18
CA ILE A 376 0.32 -18.82 12.63
C ILE A 376 0.20 -20.24 12.06
N THR A 377 0.59 -20.47 10.81
CA THR A 377 0.60 -21.83 10.24
C THR A 377 1.62 -22.72 10.95
N ALA A 378 2.81 -22.21 11.22
CA ALA A 378 3.83 -22.92 12.00
C ALA A 378 3.36 -23.20 13.44
N TRP A 379 2.76 -22.22 14.12
CA TRP A 379 2.22 -22.40 15.47
C TRP A 379 1.13 -23.48 15.53
N ARG A 380 0.17 -23.45 14.59
CA ARG A 380 -0.89 -24.48 14.52
C ARG A 380 -0.32 -25.87 14.32
N TYR A 381 0.78 -25.98 13.58
CA TYR A 381 1.45 -27.24 13.36
C TYR A 381 2.11 -27.77 14.63
N LEU A 382 2.89 -26.94 15.32
CA LEU A 382 3.58 -27.34 16.56
C LEU A 382 2.58 -27.78 17.64
N THR A 383 1.47 -27.03 17.78
CA THR A 383 0.43 -27.33 18.77
C THR A 383 -0.36 -28.61 18.45
N THR A 384 -0.70 -28.87 17.17
CA THR A 384 -1.38 -30.12 16.80
C THR A 384 -0.50 -31.36 17.02
N ARG A 385 0.80 -31.28 16.73
CA ARG A 385 1.74 -32.39 17.05
C ARG A 385 1.89 -32.61 18.55
N TYR A 386 2.01 -31.54 19.34
CA TYR A 386 2.14 -31.67 20.79
C TYR A 386 0.91 -32.34 21.41
N VAL A 387 -0.31 -31.98 20.98
CA VAL A 387 -1.54 -32.65 21.42
C VAL A 387 -1.58 -34.12 21.01
N HIS A 388 -1.08 -34.47 19.82
CA HIS A 388 -1.04 -35.86 19.38
C HIS A 388 -0.04 -36.69 20.20
N LEU A 389 1.16 -36.15 20.46
CA LEU A 389 2.21 -36.80 21.25
C LEU A 389 1.83 -36.92 22.73
N SER A 390 1.19 -35.92 23.31
CA SER A 390 0.70 -35.98 24.71
C SER A 390 -0.44 -36.97 24.88
N ARG A 391 -1.31 -37.17 23.87
CA ARG A 391 -2.32 -38.25 23.89
C ARG A 391 -1.70 -39.64 23.77
N LEU A 392 -0.63 -39.79 22.99
CA LEU A 392 0.10 -41.06 22.88
C LEU A 392 0.92 -41.35 24.15
N GLY A 393 1.54 -40.33 24.77
CA GLY A 393 2.25 -40.45 26.04
C GLY A 393 1.31 -40.67 27.24
N GLY A 394 0.11 -40.08 27.24
CA GLY A 394 -0.90 -40.30 28.28
C GLY A 394 -1.55 -41.68 28.26
N LEU A 395 -1.53 -42.37 27.12
CA LEU A 395 -1.95 -43.78 27.01
C LEU A 395 -0.87 -44.76 27.50
N ALA A 396 0.38 -44.31 27.70
CA ALA A 396 1.48 -45.13 28.21
C ALA A 396 1.65 -45.08 29.74
N VAL A 397 0.90 -44.23 30.45
CA VAL A 397 0.96 -44.10 31.94
C VAL A 397 -0.20 -44.83 32.64
N GLY A 398 -0.99 -45.61 31.90
CA GLY A 398 -2.14 -46.38 32.41
C GLY A 398 -1.93 -47.89 32.54
N CYS A 399 -0.68 -48.37 32.58
CA CYS A 399 -0.33 -49.77 32.87
C CYS A 399 0.98 -49.81 33.66
N VAL A 400 0.95 -49.47 34.95
CA VAL A 400 1.85 -50.00 35.98
C VAL A 400 1.01 -50.27 37.23
#